data_AF-A0A7K0ZC51-F1
#
_entry.id   AF-A0A7K0ZC51-F1
#
_cell.length_a   1.000
_cell.length_b   1.000
_cell.length_c   1.000
_cell.angle_alpha   90.00
_cell.angle_beta   90.00
_cell.angle_gamma   90.00
#
_symmetry.space_group_name_H-M   'P 1'
#
loop_
_entity.id
_entity.type
_entity.pdbx_description
1 polymer ?
#
loop_
_entity_poly.entity_id
_entity_poly.type
_entity_poly.pdbx_seq_one_letter_code
_entity_poly.pdbx_strand_id
1 'polypeptide(L)'
;MRRWVSIVISVAMCVAIAITSALPVAHAEDDESFPSEYLTPAMWVSRSSLSTKQIASAVRAAGAVEAISYVISFPFLPLTAHTRDGVDKLRLANGWRIPFATMVTPPEFIAAVGGEAMAAPLLRGEVLIGETSAKVRSAHVGDVITLRDRHFGVHTFVIGAIVPDLFVDEGDIAMSRESAAVFGLVPKDLVMFTGMSSASALVSALRNRGIQTDSKFRVHTSWALPNPDASIGTGIAKSIFGEFAYRPTAGSSIQVSADWANKNIVWKKVFRDIPIANNCHKITVAAIQGALTEIKKAGLARAIDVANSNRYGGCFVGRFNRLAGVYGSPSRHAWGMAFDINTNANPQGGIPKMNCAVVRIFRKWGFAWGGNFPWADGMHFEYVGTRRDQRGYPSIYCPNKVSVPTTTLPVFGATTTSSTTTTISSTTTSTTTAPTTTVAITSIT
;
A
#
# COMPACT_ATOMS: atom_id res chain seq x y z
N MET A 1 -58.48 60.65 16.36
CA MET A 1 -57.71 61.12 17.53
C MET A 1 -58.31 60.49 18.79
N ARG A 2 -57.73 59.40 19.30
CA ARG A 2 -58.17 58.77 20.56
C ARG A 2 -56.94 58.54 21.42
N ARG A 3 -56.86 59.29 22.52
CA ARG A 3 -55.87 59.20 23.61
C ARG A 3 -56.12 57.92 24.42
N TRP A 4 -55.06 57.19 24.75
CA TRP A 4 -55.06 56.23 25.85
C TRP A 4 -53.76 56.33 26.66
N VAL A 5 -53.96 56.78 27.90
CA VAL A 5 -53.30 56.49 29.18
C VAL A 5 -52.06 55.59 29.16
N SER A 6 -50.97 56.11 29.73
CA SER A 6 -49.72 55.42 30.06
C SER A 6 -49.89 54.43 31.22
N ILE A 7 -49.48 53.18 31.01
CA ILE A 7 -49.24 52.19 32.06
C ILE A 7 -47.73 51.91 32.08
N VAL A 8 -47.11 52.15 33.23
CA VAL A 8 -45.70 51.84 33.50
C VAL A 8 -45.63 50.38 33.96
N ILE A 9 -44.92 49.53 33.20
CA ILE A 9 -44.57 48.16 33.59
C ILE A 9 -43.04 48.12 33.76
N SER A 10 -42.60 47.94 35.00
CA SER A 10 -41.22 47.64 35.35
C SER A 10 -40.87 46.24 34.85
N VAL A 11 -39.97 46.13 33.88
CA VAL A 11 -39.39 44.86 33.44
C VAL A 11 -38.10 44.63 34.21
N ALA A 12 -38.12 43.61 35.09
CA ALA A 12 -36.95 43.09 35.77
C ALA A 12 -35.99 42.46 34.75
N MET A 13 -34.75 42.93 34.75
CA MET A 13 -33.68 42.45 33.88
C MET A 13 -33.13 41.14 34.46
N CYS A 14 -33.62 39.99 33.99
CA CYS A 14 -33.01 38.68 34.27
C CYS A 14 -31.72 38.55 33.45
N VAL A 15 -30.57 38.74 34.10
CA VAL A 15 -29.26 38.36 33.56
C VAL A 15 -29.18 36.84 33.55
N ALA A 16 -29.39 36.23 32.38
CA ALA A 16 -29.08 34.83 32.16
C ALA A 16 -27.56 34.68 32.00
N ILE A 17 -26.89 34.24 33.07
CA ILE A 17 -25.50 33.80 33.02
C ILE A 17 -25.49 32.49 32.23
N ALA A 18 -25.09 32.56 30.96
CA ALA A 18 -24.80 31.38 30.17
C ALA A 18 -23.54 30.73 30.74
N ILE A 19 -23.71 29.70 31.58
CA ILE A 19 -22.63 28.81 31.98
C ILE A 19 -22.33 27.95 30.76
N THR A 20 -21.41 28.41 29.90
CA THR A 20 -20.76 27.56 28.91
C THR A 20 -19.88 26.57 29.67
N SER A 21 -20.44 25.41 30.03
CA SER A 21 -19.64 24.24 30.39
C SER A 21 -18.97 23.74 29.11
N ALA A 22 -17.85 24.36 28.75
CA ALA A 22 -16.88 23.76 27.85
C ALA A 22 -16.34 22.54 28.58
N LEU A 23 -16.93 21.38 28.31
CA LEU A 23 -16.28 20.11 28.62
C LEU A 23 -14.95 20.14 27.89
N PRO A 24 -13.80 19.97 28.57
CA PRO A 24 -12.56 19.78 27.88
C PRO A 24 -12.72 18.49 27.06
N VAL A 25 -12.73 18.62 25.74
CA VAL A 25 -12.35 17.50 24.87
C VAL A 25 -10.90 17.27 25.25
N ALA A 26 -10.68 16.30 26.13
CA ALA A 26 -9.37 15.73 26.34
C ALA A 26 -8.96 15.15 24.99
N HIS A 27 -8.20 15.91 24.22
CA HIS A 27 -7.23 15.33 23.32
C HIS A 27 -6.27 14.59 24.24
N ALA A 28 -6.51 13.30 24.43
CA ALA A 28 -5.47 12.40 24.88
C ALA A 28 -4.39 12.47 23.79
N GLU A 29 -3.44 13.39 23.98
CA GLU A 29 -2.06 13.20 23.53
C GLU A 29 -1.47 12.07 24.40
N ASP A 30 -2.05 10.88 24.31
CA ASP A 30 -1.25 9.69 24.50
C ASP A 30 -0.54 9.52 23.16
N ASP A 31 0.78 9.59 23.18
CA ASP A 31 1.66 9.13 22.12
C ASP A 31 1.48 7.61 22.00
N GLU A 32 0.26 7.17 21.62
CA GLU A 32 -0.06 5.79 21.31
C GLU A 32 0.65 5.48 20.00
N SER A 33 1.93 5.16 20.14
CA SER A 33 2.68 4.55 19.06
C SER A 33 1.99 3.23 18.71
N PHE A 34 1.29 3.23 17.59
CA PHE A 34 0.73 2.01 17.04
C PHE A 34 1.85 0.98 16.81
N PRO A 35 1.57 -0.33 16.97
CA PRO A 35 2.58 -1.34 16.76
C PRO A 35 3.11 -1.28 15.32
N SER A 36 4.41 -1.47 15.12
CA SER A 36 5.04 -1.47 13.79
C SER A 36 4.94 -2.82 13.08
N GLU A 37 4.52 -3.86 13.79
CA GLU A 37 4.34 -5.23 13.32
C GLU A 37 2.99 -5.78 13.80
N TYR A 38 2.49 -6.85 13.18
CA TYR A 38 1.26 -7.48 13.66
C TYR A 38 1.44 -8.09 15.05
N LEU A 39 0.52 -7.76 15.95
CA LEU A 39 0.42 -8.32 17.30
C LEU A 39 0.13 -9.84 17.29
N THR A 40 -0.49 -10.33 16.22
CA THR A 40 -0.76 -11.76 16.03
C THR A 40 -0.31 -12.23 14.64
N PRO A 41 0.24 -13.45 14.50
CA PRO A 41 0.55 -14.01 13.20
C PRO A 41 -0.70 -14.11 12.31
N ALA A 42 -0.57 -13.69 11.06
CA ALA A 42 -1.63 -13.73 10.06
C ALA A 42 -1.26 -14.64 8.89
N MET A 43 -2.23 -15.42 8.41
CA MET A 43 -2.15 -16.17 7.15
C MET A 43 -3.29 -15.70 6.25
N TRP A 44 -3.11 -15.71 4.94
CA TRP A 44 -4.22 -15.41 4.05
C TRP A 44 -4.19 -16.20 2.76
N VAL A 45 -5.38 -16.39 2.20
CA VAL A 45 -5.58 -16.97 0.88
C VAL A 45 -6.10 -15.89 -0.06
N SER A 46 -5.41 -15.68 -1.16
CA SER A 46 -5.80 -14.72 -2.19
C SER A 46 -5.90 -15.35 -3.59
N ARG A 47 -6.74 -14.73 -4.42
CA ARG A 47 -6.91 -15.01 -5.86
C ARG A 47 -7.36 -13.73 -6.56
N SER A 48 -7.31 -13.67 -7.90
CA SER A 48 -7.87 -12.56 -8.68
C SER A 48 -9.33 -12.22 -8.34
N SER A 49 -10.14 -13.21 -7.96
CA SER A 49 -11.45 -13.04 -7.32
C SER A 49 -11.85 -14.34 -6.66
N LEU A 50 -12.29 -14.29 -5.40
CA LEU A 50 -12.81 -15.45 -4.68
C LEU A 50 -14.33 -15.54 -4.83
N SER A 51 -14.82 -16.69 -5.30
CA SER A 51 -16.26 -16.97 -5.30
C SER A 51 -16.79 -17.17 -3.87
N THR A 52 -18.09 -16.94 -3.66
CA THR A 52 -18.76 -17.22 -2.38
C THR A 52 -18.52 -18.65 -1.89
N LYS A 53 -18.48 -19.63 -2.80
CA LYS A 53 -18.19 -21.04 -2.45
C LYS A 53 -16.76 -21.21 -1.94
N GLN A 54 -15.78 -20.56 -2.57
CA GLN A 54 -14.37 -20.63 -2.17
C GLN A 54 -14.15 -19.94 -0.82
N ILE A 55 -14.76 -18.77 -0.60
CA ILE A 55 -14.74 -18.08 0.69
C ILE A 55 -15.33 -18.99 1.77
N ALA A 56 -16.51 -19.56 1.54
CA ALA A 56 -17.15 -20.46 2.49
C ALA A 56 -16.30 -21.70 2.79
N SER A 57 -15.58 -22.24 1.79
CA SER A 57 -14.63 -23.34 2.01
C SER A 57 -13.44 -22.91 2.85
N ALA A 58 -12.84 -21.74 2.57
CA ALA A 58 -11.75 -21.18 3.36
C ALA A 58 -12.16 -20.94 4.83
N VAL A 59 -13.34 -20.34 5.06
CA VAL A 59 -13.90 -20.13 6.41
C VAL A 59 -14.13 -21.46 7.13
N ARG A 60 -14.71 -22.46 6.46
CA ARG A 60 -14.88 -23.81 7.05
C ARG A 60 -13.55 -24.51 7.34
N ALA A 61 -12.50 -24.23 6.56
CA ALA A 61 -11.17 -24.77 6.82
C ALA A 61 -10.59 -24.17 8.11
N ALA A 62 -10.70 -22.85 8.27
CA ALA A 62 -10.25 -22.12 9.45
C ALA A 62 -10.99 -22.60 10.71
N GLY A 63 -12.32 -22.70 10.64
CA GLY A 63 -13.13 -23.17 11.78
C GLY A 63 -12.80 -24.61 12.22
N ALA A 64 -12.35 -25.48 11.32
CA ALA A 64 -11.95 -26.85 11.66
C ALA A 64 -10.65 -26.92 12.48
N VAL A 65 -9.91 -25.81 12.57
CA VAL A 65 -8.67 -25.68 13.35
C VAL A 65 -8.74 -24.48 14.30
N GLU A 66 -9.96 -24.03 14.63
CA GLU A 66 -10.24 -22.94 15.57
C GLU A 66 -9.58 -21.60 15.20
N ALA A 67 -9.22 -21.41 13.93
CA ALA A 67 -8.70 -20.13 13.43
C ALA A 67 -9.85 -19.17 13.12
N ILE A 68 -9.62 -17.88 13.38
CA ILE A 68 -10.58 -16.80 13.08
C ILE A 68 -10.37 -16.36 11.63
N SER A 69 -11.45 -16.15 10.88
CA SER A 69 -11.38 -15.77 9.46
C SER A 69 -12.04 -14.42 9.16
N TYR A 70 -11.40 -13.62 8.31
CA TYR A 70 -11.88 -12.31 7.89
C TYR A 70 -11.88 -12.22 6.37
N VAL A 71 -12.95 -11.66 5.79
CA VAL A 71 -13.01 -11.39 4.35
C VAL A 71 -12.59 -9.95 4.12
N ILE A 72 -11.52 -9.76 3.35
CA ILE A 72 -10.92 -8.45 3.08
C ILE A 72 -10.95 -8.17 1.58
N SER A 73 -11.09 -6.88 1.24
CA SER A 73 -11.19 -6.40 -0.13
C SER A 73 -10.27 -5.20 -0.36
N PHE A 74 -9.82 -5.00 -1.59
CA PHE A 74 -8.89 -3.94 -1.99
C PHE A 74 -9.37 -3.14 -3.20
N PRO A 75 -10.57 -2.50 -3.14
CA PRO A 75 -11.01 -1.60 -4.19
C PRO A 75 -10.09 -0.37 -4.31
N PHE A 76 -10.01 0.19 -5.51
CA PHE A 76 -9.43 1.50 -5.76
C PHE A 76 -10.55 2.53 -5.85
N LEU A 77 -10.92 3.08 -4.69
CA LEU A 77 -11.99 4.07 -4.60
C LEU A 77 -11.47 5.41 -5.15
N PRO A 78 -12.20 6.07 -6.07
CA PRO A 78 -11.79 7.38 -6.58
C PRO A 78 -11.79 8.47 -5.52
N LEU A 79 -10.62 8.99 -5.16
CA LEU A 79 -10.52 10.21 -4.36
C LEU A 79 -10.69 11.44 -5.26
N THR A 80 -11.54 12.38 -4.84
CA THR A 80 -11.83 13.61 -5.59
C THR A 80 -11.68 14.88 -4.79
N ALA A 81 -11.73 14.81 -3.45
CA ALA A 81 -11.40 15.96 -2.62
C ALA A 81 -10.77 15.52 -1.29
N HIS A 82 -10.01 16.42 -0.70
CA HIS A 82 -9.43 16.28 0.64
C HIS A 82 -9.42 17.67 1.26
N THR A 83 -10.08 17.81 2.40
CA THR A 83 -10.26 19.09 3.10
C THR A 83 -9.76 19.03 4.53
N ARG A 84 -9.31 20.17 5.03
CA ARG A 84 -8.96 20.42 6.44
C ARG A 84 -9.71 21.65 6.91
N ASP A 85 -10.50 21.53 7.97
CA ASP A 85 -11.28 22.65 8.53
C ASP A 85 -12.13 23.38 7.46
N GLY A 86 -12.71 22.61 6.53
CA GLY A 86 -13.49 23.12 5.41
C GLY A 86 -12.67 23.71 4.24
N VAL A 87 -11.34 23.79 4.35
CA VAL A 87 -10.44 24.29 3.32
C VAL A 87 -9.94 23.15 2.43
N ASP A 88 -9.99 23.36 1.11
CA ASP A 88 -9.51 22.39 0.13
C ASP A 88 -7.98 22.27 0.12
N LYS A 89 -7.49 21.06 0.40
CA LYS A 89 -6.11 20.66 0.08
C LYS A 89 -6.02 20.05 -1.32
N LEU A 90 -7.11 19.42 -1.75
CA LEU A 90 -7.31 18.89 -3.09
C LEU A 90 -8.79 19.01 -3.41
N ARG A 91 -9.10 19.49 -4.62
CA ARG A 91 -10.43 19.34 -5.22
C ARG A 91 -10.29 19.09 -6.71
N LEU A 92 -10.84 17.98 -7.16
CA LEU A 92 -10.85 17.57 -8.57
C LEU A 92 -12.25 17.69 -9.15
N ALA A 93 -12.32 18.21 -10.37
CA ALA A 93 -13.54 18.38 -11.15
C ALA A 93 -13.45 17.59 -12.47
N ASN A 94 -14.51 17.61 -13.28
CA ASN A 94 -14.51 17.09 -14.65
C ASN A 94 -14.09 15.62 -14.78
N GLY A 95 -14.49 14.80 -13.81
CA GLY A 95 -14.23 13.35 -13.79
C GLY A 95 -12.81 12.95 -13.41
N TRP A 96 -11.92 13.91 -13.15
CA TRP A 96 -10.58 13.66 -12.62
C TRP A 96 -10.65 13.10 -11.20
N ARG A 97 -9.75 12.15 -10.92
CA ARG A 97 -9.69 11.42 -9.67
C ARG A 97 -8.31 10.89 -9.40
N ILE A 98 -8.02 10.60 -8.14
CA ILE A 98 -6.81 9.93 -7.70
C ILE A 98 -7.14 8.46 -7.40
N PRO A 99 -6.30 7.50 -7.82
CA PRO A 99 -6.51 6.10 -7.46
C PRO A 99 -6.21 5.95 -5.97
N PHE A 100 -7.19 5.53 -5.18
CA PHE A 100 -7.06 5.42 -3.73
C PHE A 100 -7.23 3.96 -3.31
N ALA A 101 -6.11 3.26 -3.11
CA ALA A 101 -6.09 1.87 -2.71
C ALA A 101 -6.67 1.72 -1.31
N THR A 102 -7.83 1.08 -1.21
CA THR A 102 -8.60 1.04 0.04
C THR A 102 -8.72 -0.40 0.51
N MET A 103 -8.21 -0.69 1.69
CA MET A 103 -8.46 -1.95 2.38
C MET A 103 -9.84 -1.89 3.06
N VAL A 104 -10.77 -2.73 2.63
CA VAL A 104 -12.08 -2.88 3.28
C VAL A 104 -12.03 -4.12 4.16
N THR A 105 -12.11 -3.91 5.48
CA THR A 105 -11.90 -4.96 6.49
C THR A 105 -12.90 -4.84 7.64
N PRO A 106 -13.30 -5.96 8.29
CA PRO A 106 -13.91 -5.89 9.62
C PRO A 106 -12.97 -5.21 10.64
N PRO A 107 -13.47 -4.32 11.52
CA PRO A 107 -12.68 -3.72 12.60
C PRO A 107 -12.03 -4.76 13.51
N GLU A 108 -12.66 -5.92 13.70
CA GLU A 108 -12.15 -7.04 14.51
C GLU A 108 -10.82 -7.59 14.00
N PHE A 109 -10.59 -7.53 12.67
CA PHE A 109 -9.29 -7.88 12.12
C PHE A 109 -8.21 -6.90 12.57
N ILE A 110 -8.49 -5.59 12.45
CA ILE A 110 -7.56 -4.54 12.90
C ILE A 110 -7.32 -4.63 14.40
N ALA A 111 -8.34 -4.90 15.20
CA ALA A 111 -8.17 -5.12 16.63
C ALA A 111 -7.24 -6.31 16.90
N ALA A 112 -7.42 -7.43 16.19
CA ALA A 112 -6.61 -8.63 16.35
C ALA A 112 -5.13 -8.46 15.95
N VAL A 113 -4.83 -7.62 14.95
CA VAL A 113 -3.45 -7.45 14.45
C VAL A 113 -2.78 -6.17 14.93
N GLY A 114 -3.53 -5.12 15.27
CA GLY A 114 -3.02 -3.78 15.58
C GLY A 114 -3.54 -3.19 16.91
N GLY A 115 -4.45 -3.88 17.59
CA GLY A 115 -4.98 -3.47 18.90
C GLY A 115 -6.28 -2.68 18.81
N GLU A 116 -7.02 -2.64 19.93
CA GLU A 116 -8.35 -2.01 20.02
C GLU A 116 -8.31 -0.51 19.70
N ALA A 117 -7.27 0.20 20.15
CA ALA A 117 -7.08 1.61 19.87
C ALA A 117 -7.03 1.92 18.36
N MET A 118 -6.33 1.07 17.60
CA MET A 118 -6.24 1.20 16.14
C MET A 118 -7.58 0.89 15.44
N ALA A 119 -8.37 -0.03 16.00
CA ALA A 119 -9.67 -0.39 15.44
C ALA A 119 -10.78 0.64 15.76
N ALA A 120 -10.63 1.40 16.85
CA ALA A 120 -11.65 2.31 17.35
C ALA A 120 -12.16 3.35 16.32
N PRO A 121 -11.31 3.98 15.48
CA PRO A 121 -11.78 4.84 14.38
C PRO A 121 -12.74 4.14 13.41
N LEU A 122 -12.46 2.88 13.03
CA LEU A 122 -13.29 2.14 12.08
C LEU A 122 -14.69 1.86 12.64
N LEU A 123 -14.81 1.66 13.96
CA LEU A 123 -16.09 1.50 14.65
C LEU A 123 -16.94 2.79 14.64
N ARG A 124 -16.30 3.97 14.56
CA ARG A 124 -16.98 5.27 14.42
C ARG A 124 -17.31 5.63 12.97
N GLY A 125 -16.99 4.75 12.02
CA GLY A 125 -17.19 4.99 10.59
C GLY A 125 -16.09 5.86 9.94
N GLU A 126 -15.03 6.17 10.68
CA GLU A 126 -13.84 6.88 10.21
C GLU A 126 -12.93 5.93 9.40
N VAL A 127 -11.89 6.48 8.77
CA VAL A 127 -10.86 5.70 8.05
C VAL A 127 -9.51 5.79 8.74
N LEU A 128 -8.71 4.73 8.58
CA LEU A 128 -7.28 4.74 8.88
C LEU A 128 -6.53 5.14 7.61
N ILE A 129 -5.53 6.01 7.69
CA ILE A 129 -4.64 6.31 6.57
C ILE A 129 -3.23 5.80 6.86
N GLY A 130 -2.59 5.17 5.87
CA GLY A 130 -1.19 4.75 5.99
C GLY A 130 -0.26 5.96 6.12
N GLU A 131 0.76 5.86 6.95
CA GLU A 131 1.77 6.91 7.15
C GLU A 131 2.35 7.46 5.84
N THR A 132 2.67 6.60 4.87
CA THR A 132 3.22 7.05 3.59
C THR A 132 2.19 7.88 2.84
N SER A 133 0.94 7.43 2.78
CA SER A 133 -0.14 8.12 2.09
C SER A 133 -0.51 9.43 2.80
N ALA A 134 -0.44 9.47 4.12
CA ALA A 134 -0.57 10.69 4.90
C ALA A 134 0.55 11.69 4.58
N LYS A 135 1.81 11.24 4.50
CA LYS A 135 2.96 12.08 4.14
C LYS A 135 2.83 12.64 2.72
N VAL A 136 2.49 11.80 1.72
CA VAL A 136 2.29 12.23 0.32
C VAL A 136 1.28 13.38 0.21
N ARG A 137 0.25 13.37 1.06
CA ARG A 137 -0.88 14.31 1.00
C ARG A 137 -0.83 15.39 2.08
N SER A 138 0.19 15.36 2.94
CA SER A 138 0.25 16.13 4.19
C SER A 138 -1.05 16.02 5.00
N ALA A 139 -1.64 14.83 5.07
CA ALA A 139 -2.90 14.58 5.76
C ALA A 139 -2.72 14.55 7.29
N HIS A 140 -3.74 14.98 8.02
CA HIS A 140 -3.80 14.91 9.48
C HIS A 140 -5.07 14.15 9.90
N VAL A 141 -5.04 13.66 11.14
CA VAL A 141 -6.27 13.23 11.83
C VAL A 141 -7.27 14.38 11.86
N GLY A 142 -8.55 14.10 11.61
CA GLY A 142 -9.61 15.09 11.48
C GLY A 142 -9.84 15.62 10.06
N ASP A 143 -8.89 15.42 9.13
CA ASP A 143 -9.10 15.76 7.72
C ASP A 143 -10.24 14.92 7.13
N VAL A 144 -10.94 15.48 6.14
CA VAL A 144 -12.04 14.80 5.44
C VAL A 144 -11.61 14.46 4.01
N ILE A 145 -11.78 13.20 3.62
CA ILE A 145 -11.59 12.72 2.25
C ILE A 145 -12.94 12.49 1.57
N THR A 146 -13.02 12.83 0.28
CA THR A 146 -14.21 12.64 -0.54
C THR A 146 -13.96 11.58 -1.61
N LEU A 147 -14.59 10.42 -1.42
CA LEU A 147 -14.53 9.28 -2.31
C LEU A 147 -15.76 9.22 -3.22
N ARG A 148 -15.65 8.53 -4.36
CA ARG A 148 -16.76 8.36 -5.30
C ARG A 148 -17.17 6.92 -5.49
N ASP A 149 -18.47 6.69 -5.63
CA ASP A 149 -18.97 5.40 -6.08
C ASP A 149 -18.88 5.21 -7.61
N ARG A 150 -19.35 4.07 -8.12
CA ARG A 150 -19.37 3.72 -9.55
C ARG A 150 -20.24 4.64 -10.42
N HIS A 151 -21.21 5.32 -9.82
CA HIS A 151 -22.07 6.33 -10.43
C HIS A 151 -21.53 7.75 -10.19
N PHE A 152 -20.32 7.86 -9.62
CA PHE A 152 -19.65 9.09 -9.26
C PHE A 152 -20.36 9.90 -8.17
N GLY A 153 -21.21 9.24 -7.36
CA GLY A 153 -21.84 9.80 -6.16
C GLY A 153 -20.80 10.16 -5.10
N VAL A 154 -21.10 11.18 -4.28
CA VAL A 154 -20.19 11.78 -3.29
C VAL A 154 -20.33 11.06 -1.95
N HIS A 155 -19.22 10.58 -1.38
CA HIS A 155 -19.18 10.01 -0.04
C HIS A 155 -17.97 10.58 0.74
N THR A 156 -18.19 11.05 1.96
CA THR A 156 -17.15 11.73 2.76
C THR A 156 -16.80 10.91 4.00
N PHE A 157 -15.51 10.85 4.32
CA PHE A 157 -15.01 10.13 5.49
C PHE A 157 -13.95 10.97 6.21
N VAL A 158 -13.96 10.92 7.55
CA VAL A 158 -12.95 11.55 8.41
C VAL A 158 -11.77 10.60 8.55
N ILE A 159 -10.55 11.13 8.48
CA ILE A 159 -9.33 10.41 8.87
C ILE A 159 -9.29 10.36 10.39
N GLY A 160 -9.48 9.17 10.95
CA GLY A 160 -9.52 8.97 12.40
C GLY A 160 -8.16 8.63 13.03
N ALA A 161 -7.25 8.04 12.25
CA ALA A 161 -5.89 7.75 12.68
C ALA A 161 -4.92 7.65 11.50
N ILE A 162 -3.66 7.98 11.75
CA ILE A 162 -2.53 7.68 10.87
C ILE A 162 -1.84 6.43 11.43
N VAL A 163 -1.71 5.38 10.61
CA VAL A 163 -1.23 4.07 11.05
C VAL A 163 -0.05 3.60 10.18
N PRO A 164 0.83 2.72 10.68
CA PRO A 164 1.89 2.14 9.86
C PRO A 164 1.34 1.49 8.59
N ASP A 165 2.08 1.61 7.47
CA ASP A 165 1.60 1.19 6.14
C ASP A 165 1.18 -0.30 6.08
N LEU A 166 1.75 -1.14 6.95
CA LEU A 166 1.39 -2.56 7.09
C LEU A 166 -0.11 -2.76 7.33
N PHE A 167 -0.75 -1.90 8.13
CA PHE A 167 -2.17 -2.04 8.53
C PHE A 167 -3.16 -1.58 7.46
N VAL A 168 -2.66 -1.01 6.37
CA VAL A 168 -3.43 -0.66 5.17
C VAL A 168 -2.93 -1.40 3.92
N ASP A 169 -2.17 -2.49 4.09
CA ASP A 169 -1.56 -3.29 3.02
C ASP A 169 -0.70 -2.46 2.04
N GLU A 170 0.07 -1.52 2.59
CA GLU A 170 0.85 -0.52 1.83
C GLU A 170 -0.01 0.35 0.86
N GLY A 171 -1.33 0.33 1.06
CA GLY A 171 -2.33 1.09 0.33
C GLY A 171 -2.43 2.54 0.79
N ASP A 172 -3.58 3.15 0.49
CA ASP A 172 -3.89 4.50 0.93
C ASP A 172 -4.59 4.51 2.29
N ILE A 173 -5.70 3.78 2.40
CA ILE A 173 -6.55 3.77 3.60
C ILE A 173 -7.06 2.38 3.95
N ALA A 174 -7.50 2.20 5.18
CA ALA A 174 -8.42 1.12 5.59
C ALA A 174 -9.76 1.70 6.04
N MET A 175 -10.85 0.99 5.75
CA MET A 175 -12.20 1.33 6.18
C MET A 175 -13.02 0.09 6.55
N SER A 176 -14.06 0.28 7.37
CA SER A 176 -14.96 -0.81 7.76
C SER A 176 -15.84 -1.27 6.60
N ARG A 177 -16.38 -2.49 6.69
CA ARG A 177 -17.33 -3.02 5.70
C ARG A 177 -18.62 -2.23 5.69
N GLU A 178 -19.03 -1.72 6.84
CA GLU A 178 -20.20 -0.90 7.08
C GLU A 178 -20.03 0.45 6.37
N SER A 179 -18.89 1.13 6.56
CA SER A 179 -18.56 2.37 5.84
C SER A 179 -18.45 2.15 4.34
N ALA A 180 -17.95 0.99 3.89
CA ALA A 180 -17.83 0.68 2.47
C ALA A 180 -19.17 0.33 1.79
N ALA A 181 -20.25 0.08 2.54
CA ALA A 181 -21.54 -0.33 1.99
C ALA A 181 -22.13 0.69 1.00
N VAL A 182 -21.82 1.98 1.19
CA VAL A 182 -22.26 3.08 0.30
C VAL A 182 -21.73 2.95 -1.13
N PHE A 183 -20.64 2.20 -1.35
CA PHE A 183 -20.05 1.98 -2.67
C PHE A 183 -20.68 0.81 -3.43
N GLY A 184 -21.61 0.09 -2.79
CA GLY A 184 -22.29 -1.08 -3.35
C GLY A 184 -21.38 -2.29 -3.47
N LEU A 185 -21.23 -2.82 -4.69
CA LEU A 185 -20.41 -4.01 -4.93
C LEU A 185 -18.92 -3.69 -4.77
N VAL A 186 -18.34 -4.13 -3.66
CA VAL A 186 -16.90 -4.22 -3.44
C VAL A 186 -16.44 -5.63 -3.79
N PRO A 187 -15.30 -5.80 -4.51
CA PRO A 187 -14.70 -7.12 -4.76
C PRO A 187 -14.47 -7.92 -3.46
N LYS A 188 -14.27 -9.23 -3.55
CA LYS A 188 -13.83 -10.06 -2.41
C LYS A 188 -12.53 -10.73 -2.80
N ASP A 189 -11.44 -10.19 -2.30
CA ASP A 189 -10.11 -10.44 -2.87
C ASP A 189 -9.34 -11.50 -2.09
N LEU A 190 -9.51 -11.54 -0.76
CA LEU A 190 -8.86 -12.54 0.08
C LEU A 190 -9.64 -12.91 1.35
N VAL A 191 -9.26 -14.06 1.92
CA VAL A 191 -9.65 -14.46 3.28
C VAL A 191 -8.39 -14.46 4.14
N MET A 192 -8.35 -13.61 5.16
CA MET A 192 -7.31 -13.60 6.20
C MET A 192 -7.69 -14.48 7.36
N PHE A 193 -6.68 -15.01 8.05
CA PHE A 193 -6.80 -15.89 9.18
C PHE A 193 -5.87 -15.42 10.31
N THR A 194 -6.40 -15.35 11.52
CA THR A 194 -5.62 -15.10 12.75
C THR A 194 -6.02 -16.11 13.83
N GLY A 195 -5.39 -16.07 15.00
CA GLY A 195 -5.75 -16.91 16.15
C GLY A 195 -5.51 -18.41 15.96
N MET A 196 -4.86 -18.83 14.87
CA MET A 196 -4.54 -20.24 14.62
C MET A 196 -3.52 -20.74 15.62
N SER A 197 -3.69 -21.95 16.15
CA SER A 197 -2.71 -22.65 17.00
C SER A 197 -1.65 -23.42 16.20
N SER A 198 -1.90 -23.65 14.91
CA SER A 198 -0.97 -24.35 14.02
C SER A 198 -1.16 -23.94 12.55
N ALA A 199 -0.16 -23.28 11.97
CA ALA A 199 -0.14 -22.97 10.54
C ALA A 199 -0.19 -24.22 9.65
N SER A 200 0.48 -25.31 10.04
CA SER A 200 0.48 -26.55 9.25
C SER A 200 -0.89 -27.23 9.25
N ALA A 201 -1.63 -27.14 10.36
CA ALA A 201 -3.00 -27.61 10.44
C ALA A 201 -3.93 -26.80 9.53
N LEU A 202 -3.83 -25.47 9.55
CA LEU A 202 -4.60 -24.59 8.67
C LEU A 202 -4.30 -24.86 7.19
N VAL A 203 -3.02 -24.97 6.81
CA VAL A 203 -2.62 -25.30 5.43
C VAL A 203 -3.19 -26.66 5.00
N SER A 204 -3.16 -27.66 5.88
CA SER A 204 -3.73 -28.99 5.61
C SER A 204 -5.26 -28.93 5.47
N ALA A 205 -5.95 -28.19 6.33
CA ALA A 205 -7.39 -28.00 6.28
C ALA A 205 -7.85 -27.27 5.00
N LEU A 206 -7.07 -26.29 4.53
CA LEU A 206 -7.26 -25.60 3.25
C LEU A 206 -7.05 -26.57 2.08
N ARG A 207 -5.97 -27.35 2.09
CA ARG A 207 -5.66 -28.34 1.04
C ARG A 207 -6.75 -29.39 0.90
N ASN A 208 -7.27 -29.90 2.01
CA ASN A 208 -8.36 -30.89 2.03
C ASN A 208 -9.67 -30.35 1.41
N ARG A 209 -9.77 -29.03 1.23
CA ARG A 209 -10.89 -28.34 0.58
C ARG A 209 -10.53 -27.81 -0.82
N GLY A 210 -9.41 -28.26 -1.38
CA GLY A 210 -8.95 -27.88 -2.72
C GLY A 210 -8.34 -26.47 -2.81
N ILE A 211 -7.93 -25.89 -1.68
CA ILE A 211 -7.26 -24.59 -1.61
C ILE A 211 -5.79 -24.84 -1.27
N GLN A 212 -4.90 -24.70 -2.25
CA GLN A 212 -3.46 -24.92 -2.10
C GLN A 212 -2.68 -23.92 -2.93
N THR A 213 -1.44 -23.61 -2.55
CA THR A 213 -0.58 -22.72 -3.33
C THR A 213 -0.33 -23.31 -4.72
N ASP A 214 -0.89 -22.68 -5.74
CA ASP A 214 -0.75 -23.05 -7.15
C ASP A 214 -0.94 -21.79 -8.04
N SER A 215 -1.18 -21.95 -9.35
CA SER A 215 -1.46 -20.83 -10.25
C SER A 215 -2.82 -20.15 -9.97
N LYS A 216 -3.66 -20.75 -9.12
CA LYS A 216 -5.04 -20.35 -8.84
C LYS A 216 -5.20 -19.72 -7.47
N PHE A 217 -4.52 -20.23 -6.45
CA PHE A 217 -4.56 -19.71 -5.09
C PHE A 217 -3.16 -19.47 -4.57
N ARG A 218 -3.02 -18.44 -3.74
CA ARG A 218 -1.80 -18.20 -2.99
C ARG A 218 -2.12 -18.26 -1.51
N VAL A 219 -1.38 -19.09 -0.78
CA VAL A 219 -1.32 -19.01 0.68
C VAL A 219 -0.11 -18.15 1.02
N HIS A 220 -0.35 -17.08 1.76
CA HIS A 220 0.66 -16.14 2.24
C HIS A 220 0.64 -16.10 3.76
N THR A 221 1.75 -15.70 4.37
CA THR A 221 1.89 -15.59 5.82
C THR A 221 2.63 -14.32 6.17
N SER A 222 2.34 -13.74 7.34
CA SER A 222 3.04 -12.55 7.84
C SER A 222 4.51 -12.83 8.18
N TRP A 223 4.89 -14.10 8.32
CA TRP A 223 6.27 -14.57 8.54
C TRP A 223 6.92 -15.14 7.26
N ALA A 224 6.32 -14.94 6.09
CA ALA A 224 6.92 -15.40 4.83
C ALA A 224 8.24 -14.67 4.54
N LEU A 225 9.21 -15.38 3.98
CA LEU A 225 10.46 -14.77 3.54
C LEU A 225 10.20 -13.63 2.54
N PRO A 226 11.02 -12.56 2.57
CA PRO A 226 10.91 -11.48 1.61
C PRO A 226 11.00 -11.98 0.16
N ASN A 227 9.89 -11.89 -0.57
CA ASN A 227 9.84 -12.26 -1.98
C ASN A 227 10.56 -11.18 -2.81
N PRO A 228 11.61 -11.51 -3.58
CA PRO A 228 12.29 -10.55 -4.45
C PRO A 228 11.35 -9.98 -5.53
N ASP A 229 10.32 -10.73 -5.90
CA ASP A 229 9.32 -10.34 -6.89
C ASP A 229 8.03 -9.79 -6.25
N ALA A 230 8.03 -9.41 -4.96
CA ALA A 230 6.86 -8.74 -4.39
C ALA A 230 6.66 -7.34 -5.00
N SER A 231 5.44 -7.00 -5.38
CA SER A 231 5.09 -5.62 -5.72
C SER A 231 5.10 -4.73 -4.50
N ILE A 232 5.29 -3.43 -4.68
CA ILE A 232 5.06 -2.42 -3.63
C ILE A 232 3.60 -1.96 -3.62
N GLY A 233 3.07 -1.54 -2.47
CA GLY A 233 1.73 -0.97 -2.39
C GLY A 233 1.57 0.35 -3.15
N THR A 234 0.33 0.82 -3.26
CA THR A 234 0.01 2.04 -4.02
C THR A 234 0.48 3.30 -3.29
N GLY A 235 0.38 3.34 -1.95
CA GLY A 235 0.89 4.46 -1.16
C GLY A 235 2.40 4.63 -1.36
N ILE A 236 3.15 3.52 -1.28
CA ILE A 236 4.59 3.48 -1.55
C ILE A 236 4.90 3.87 -3.01
N ALA A 237 4.14 3.40 -3.99
CA ALA A 237 4.34 3.81 -5.38
C ALA A 237 4.14 5.33 -5.56
N LYS A 238 3.13 5.93 -4.92
CA LYS A 238 2.91 7.38 -4.98
C LYS A 238 4.04 8.17 -4.35
N SER A 239 4.65 7.68 -3.26
CA SER A 239 5.78 8.40 -2.64
C SER A 239 7.04 8.39 -3.51
N ILE A 240 7.27 7.31 -4.27
CA ILE A 240 8.43 7.20 -5.18
C ILE A 240 8.18 7.95 -6.49
N PHE A 241 7.03 7.73 -7.14
CA PHE A 241 6.76 8.18 -8.51
C PHE A 241 5.90 9.44 -8.59
N GLY A 242 5.43 9.93 -7.45
CA GLY A 242 4.43 10.99 -7.38
C GLY A 242 3.01 10.47 -7.61
N GLU A 243 2.07 11.10 -6.91
CA GLU A 243 0.64 10.89 -7.11
C GLU A 243 0.16 11.63 -8.36
N PHE A 244 -0.67 10.97 -9.18
CA PHE A 244 -1.31 11.58 -10.35
C PHE A 244 -2.83 11.53 -10.26
N ALA A 245 -3.45 12.54 -10.87
CA ALA A 245 -4.87 12.47 -11.23
C ALA A 245 -5.02 11.75 -12.57
N TYR A 246 -6.12 11.01 -12.72
CA TYR A 246 -6.50 10.39 -13.98
C TYR A 246 -8.01 10.50 -14.22
N ARG A 247 -8.42 10.25 -15.46
CA ARG A 247 -9.82 9.96 -15.81
C ARG A 247 -9.89 8.79 -16.79
N PRO A 248 -10.91 7.92 -16.72
CA PRO A 248 -11.13 6.91 -17.75
C PRO A 248 -11.41 7.56 -19.10
N THR A 249 -11.10 6.81 -20.14
CA THR A 249 -11.43 7.15 -21.51
C THR A 249 -12.27 6.01 -22.10
N ALA A 250 -11.94 5.51 -23.29
CA ALA A 250 -12.60 4.35 -23.87
C ALA A 250 -11.98 3.04 -23.36
N GLY A 251 -12.82 2.04 -23.07
CA GLY A 251 -12.38 0.72 -22.64
C GLY A 251 -11.55 0.76 -21.34
N SER A 252 -10.38 0.11 -21.35
CA SER A 252 -9.48 0.07 -20.19
C SER A 252 -8.46 1.22 -20.16
N SER A 253 -8.50 2.14 -21.14
CA SER A 253 -7.56 3.25 -21.22
C SER A 253 -7.91 4.35 -20.23
N ILE A 254 -6.88 4.94 -19.61
CA ILE A 254 -7.02 6.11 -18.76
C ILE A 254 -6.16 7.24 -19.29
N GLN A 255 -6.64 8.46 -19.15
CA GLN A 255 -5.84 9.65 -19.34
C GLN A 255 -5.21 10.03 -18.01
N VAL A 256 -3.88 9.99 -17.94
CA VAL A 256 -3.07 10.53 -16.82
C VAL A 256 -2.93 12.04 -17.00
N SER A 257 -2.95 12.80 -15.91
CA SER A 257 -2.82 14.26 -15.93
C SER A 257 -1.54 14.70 -16.63
N ALA A 258 -1.65 15.68 -17.53
CA ALA A 258 -0.52 16.17 -18.33
C ALA A 258 0.59 16.77 -17.45
N ASP A 259 0.24 17.51 -16.41
CA ASP A 259 1.22 18.14 -15.50
C ASP A 259 2.13 17.12 -14.84
N TRP A 260 1.54 16.03 -14.31
CA TRP A 260 2.32 14.93 -13.75
C TRP A 260 3.16 14.25 -14.83
N ALA A 261 2.59 13.95 -16.00
CA ALA A 261 3.30 13.24 -17.07
C ALA A 261 4.49 14.05 -17.61
N ASN A 262 4.31 15.35 -17.82
CA ASN A 262 5.36 16.27 -18.28
C ASN A 262 6.50 16.40 -17.26
N LYS A 263 6.19 16.37 -15.97
CA LYS A 263 7.18 16.48 -14.88
C LYS A 263 7.97 15.19 -14.65
N ASN A 264 7.39 14.03 -14.96
CA ASN A 264 7.88 12.74 -14.48
C ASN A 264 8.27 11.74 -15.56
N ILE A 265 7.74 11.86 -16.79
CA ILE A 265 8.03 10.94 -17.89
C ILE A 265 9.15 11.50 -18.77
N VAL A 266 10.16 10.67 -19.01
CA VAL A 266 11.17 10.91 -20.03
C VAL A 266 10.66 10.33 -21.34
N TRP A 267 10.31 11.22 -22.26
CA TRP A 267 9.73 10.86 -23.56
C TRP A 267 10.80 10.44 -24.56
N LYS A 268 10.48 9.44 -25.39
CA LYS A 268 11.29 8.93 -26.51
C LYS A 268 12.71 8.55 -26.07
N LYS A 269 12.86 8.00 -24.87
CA LYS A 269 14.16 7.58 -24.33
C LYS A 269 14.66 6.38 -25.13
N VAL A 270 15.83 6.51 -25.77
CA VAL A 270 16.62 5.39 -26.27
C VAL A 270 17.70 5.05 -25.25
N PHE A 271 17.72 3.81 -24.77
CA PHE A 271 18.73 3.32 -23.84
C PHE A 271 20.06 3.07 -24.55
N ARG A 272 21.16 3.30 -23.84
CA ARG A 272 22.51 2.92 -24.30
C ARG A 272 22.72 1.43 -24.07
N ASP A 273 23.73 0.86 -24.73
CA ASP A 273 24.15 -0.54 -24.64
C ASP A 273 23.20 -1.55 -25.29
N ILE A 274 21.91 -1.48 -24.99
CA ILE A 274 20.85 -2.27 -25.62
C ILE A 274 19.75 -1.27 -26.05
N PRO A 275 19.60 -0.97 -27.35
CA PRO A 275 18.86 0.21 -27.83
C PRO A 275 17.35 0.00 -27.84
N ILE A 276 16.78 -0.16 -26.66
CA ILE A 276 15.33 -0.14 -26.45
C ILE A 276 14.86 1.33 -26.41
N ALA A 277 13.77 1.64 -27.09
CA ALA A 277 13.15 2.96 -27.16
C ALA A 277 11.81 2.95 -26.40
N ASN A 278 11.66 3.81 -25.38
CA ASN A 278 10.45 3.86 -24.54
C ASN A 278 10.18 5.23 -23.90
N ASN A 279 8.96 5.41 -23.40
CA ASN A 279 8.61 6.52 -22.50
C ASN A 279 8.55 5.94 -21.09
N CYS A 280 9.42 6.33 -20.15
CA CYS A 280 9.45 5.75 -18.80
C CYS A 280 9.53 6.86 -17.75
N HIS A 281 9.19 6.55 -16.50
CA HIS A 281 9.41 7.47 -15.40
C HIS A 281 10.90 7.79 -15.23
N LYS A 282 11.24 9.03 -14.91
CA LYS A 282 12.65 9.49 -14.75
C LYS A 282 13.48 8.64 -13.79
N ILE A 283 12.89 8.21 -12.68
CA ILE A 283 13.52 7.31 -11.69
C ILE A 283 13.81 5.95 -12.34
N THR A 284 12.82 5.38 -13.02
CA THR A 284 12.93 4.06 -13.66
C THR A 284 13.94 4.05 -14.80
N VAL A 285 14.07 5.14 -15.56
CA VAL A 285 15.09 5.26 -16.64
C VAL A 285 16.50 4.99 -16.14
N ALA A 286 16.87 5.53 -14.97
CA ALA A 286 18.21 5.31 -14.41
C ALA A 286 18.45 3.83 -14.11
N ALA A 287 17.47 3.17 -13.48
CA ALA A 287 17.56 1.76 -13.11
C ALA A 287 17.57 0.83 -14.34
N ILE A 288 16.73 1.09 -15.35
CA ILE A 288 16.74 0.34 -16.62
C ILE A 288 18.09 0.50 -17.30
N GLN A 289 18.63 1.72 -17.38
CA GLN A 289 19.92 1.94 -18.02
C GLN A 289 21.03 1.15 -17.32
N GLY A 290 21.06 1.15 -15.99
CA GLY A 290 22.02 0.35 -15.21
C GLY A 290 21.90 -1.14 -15.49
N ALA A 291 20.67 -1.67 -15.50
CA ALA A 291 20.41 -3.07 -15.81
C ALA A 291 20.87 -3.45 -17.22
N LEU A 292 20.52 -2.66 -18.25
CA LEU A 292 20.90 -2.94 -19.64
C LEU A 292 22.43 -2.87 -19.85
N THR A 293 23.11 -1.92 -19.21
CA THR A 293 24.57 -1.84 -19.22
C THR A 293 25.19 -3.09 -18.58
N GLU A 294 24.67 -3.55 -17.45
CA GLU A 294 25.17 -4.77 -16.79
C GLU A 294 24.87 -6.04 -17.60
N ILE A 295 23.69 -6.14 -18.23
CA ILE A 295 23.33 -7.24 -19.15
C ILE A 295 24.33 -7.32 -20.31
N LYS A 296 24.66 -6.18 -20.93
CA LYS A 296 25.67 -6.16 -22.00
C LYS A 296 27.05 -6.58 -21.48
N LYS A 297 27.50 -6.03 -20.34
CA LYS A 297 28.79 -6.40 -19.72
C LYS A 297 28.89 -7.89 -19.39
N ALA A 298 27.77 -8.51 -19.02
CA ALA A 298 27.68 -9.94 -18.76
C ALA A 298 27.61 -10.81 -20.04
N GLY A 299 27.70 -10.22 -21.25
CA GLY A 299 27.59 -10.93 -22.52
C GLY A 299 26.17 -11.38 -22.87
N LEU A 300 25.15 -10.86 -22.18
CA LEU A 300 23.76 -11.30 -22.28
C LEU A 300 22.91 -10.43 -23.22
N ALA A 301 23.52 -9.53 -24.01
CA ALA A 301 22.76 -8.63 -24.89
C ALA A 301 21.81 -9.37 -25.86
N ARG A 302 22.22 -10.56 -26.35
CA ARG A 302 21.39 -11.42 -27.22
C ARG A 302 20.20 -12.06 -26.52
N ALA A 303 20.16 -12.05 -25.19
CA ALA A 303 18.99 -12.49 -24.43
C ALA A 303 17.85 -11.45 -24.47
N ILE A 304 18.10 -10.25 -24.99
CA ILE A 304 17.10 -9.20 -25.16
C ILE A 304 16.75 -9.07 -26.64
N ASP A 305 15.50 -9.38 -26.98
CA ASP A 305 14.95 -9.16 -28.31
C ASP A 305 14.53 -7.69 -28.41
N VAL A 306 15.45 -6.86 -28.90
CA VAL A 306 15.26 -5.40 -29.03
C VAL A 306 14.13 -5.07 -30.00
N ALA A 307 14.04 -5.79 -31.13
CA ALA A 307 13.03 -5.51 -32.15
C ALA A 307 11.63 -5.81 -31.61
N ASN A 308 11.45 -6.95 -30.94
CA ASN A 308 10.19 -7.30 -30.28
C ASN A 308 9.85 -6.33 -29.14
N SER A 309 10.82 -6.02 -28.28
CA SER A 309 10.62 -5.13 -27.13
C SER A 309 10.22 -3.71 -27.55
N ASN A 310 10.80 -3.19 -28.64
CA ASN A 310 10.42 -1.89 -29.20
C ASN A 310 9.05 -1.89 -29.86
N ARG A 311 8.61 -3.04 -30.40
CA ARG A 311 7.33 -3.15 -31.11
C ARG A 311 6.14 -3.36 -30.17
N TYR A 312 6.34 -4.10 -29.09
CA TYR A 312 5.23 -4.59 -28.25
C TYR A 312 5.45 -4.38 -26.75
N GLY A 313 6.69 -4.11 -26.34
CA GLY A 313 7.03 -3.77 -24.95
C GLY A 313 6.66 -2.33 -24.62
N GLY A 314 7.11 -1.86 -23.46
CA GLY A 314 6.67 -0.55 -22.98
C GLY A 314 7.06 -0.25 -21.55
N CYS A 315 7.21 1.04 -21.21
CA CYS A 315 7.08 1.48 -19.82
C CYS A 315 5.78 2.23 -19.55
N PHE A 316 5.62 3.44 -20.08
CA PHE A 316 4.49 4.32 -19.79
C PHE A 316 3.31 4.09 -20.74
N VAL A 317 2.21 3.56 -20.20
CA VAL A 317 0.92 3.40 -20.89
C VAL A 317 -0.22 3.68 -19.91
N GLY A 318 -1.02 4.71 -20.18
CA GLY A 318 -2.20 5.06 -19.40
C GLY A 318 -3.33 4.05 -19.58
N ARG A 319 -3.38 3.03 -18.71
CA ARG A 319 -4.48 2.06 -18.66
C ARG A 319 -4.72 1.54 -17.25
N PHE A 320 -5.93 1.02 -17.01
CA PHE A 320 -6.20 0.14 -15.88
C PHE A 320 -5.38 -1.15 -15.98
N ASN A 321 -5.18 -1.81 -14.85
CA ASN A 321 -4.68 -3.17 -14.82
C ASN A 321 -5.61 -4.08 -15.64
N ARG A 322 -5.05 -5.10 -16.34
CA ARG A 322 -5.85 -6.00 -17.19
C ARG A 322 -6.82 -6.87 -16.39
N LEU A 323 -6.57 -7.02 -15.09
CA LEU A 323 -7.42 -7.72 -14.13
C LEU A 323 -8.29 -6.77 -13.30
N ALA A 324 -8.34 -5.49 -13.67
CA ALA A 324 -9.07 -4.48 -12.93
C ALA A 324 -10.58 -4.69 -13.11
N GLY A 325 -11.25 -5.15 -12.06
CA GLY A 325 -12.71 -5.25 -12.00
C GLY A 325 -13.36 -3.89 -11.70
N VAL A 326 -14.51 -3.92 -11.03
CA VAL A 326 -15.15 -2.71 -10.48
C VAL A 326 -14.22 -2.08 -9.44
N TYR A 327 -14.08 -0.75 -9.46
CA TYR A 327 -13.06 -0.01 -8.68
C TYR A 327 -11.63 -0.48 -8.96
N GLY A 328 -11.32 -0.61 -10.25
CA GLY A 328 -10.06 -1.13 -10.75
C GLY A 328 -8.84 -0.24 -10.53
N SER A 329 -7.68 -0.87 -10.30
CA SER A 329 -6.40 -0.17 -10.16
C SER A 329 -5.82 0.30 -11.49
N PRO A 330 -5.20 1.50 -11.56
CA PRO A 330 -4.32 1.83 -12.67
C PRO A 330 -3.17 0.82 -12.74
N SER A 331 -2.77 0.46 -13.97
CA SER A 331 -1.62 -0.41 -14.16
C SER A 331 -0.34 0.29 -13.69
N ARG A 332 0.67 -0.48 -13.28
CA ARG A 332 2.02 0.02 -13.00
C ARG A 332 2.65 0.71 -14.22
N HIS A 333 2.24 0.34 -15.44
CA HIS A 333 2.59 1.10 -16.64
C HIS A 333 2.05 2.53 -16.64
N ALA A 334 0.95 2.83 -15.95
CA ALA A 334 0.42 4.19 -15.86
C ALA A 334 1.32 5.13 -15.04
N TRP A 335 2.23 4.60 -14.21
CA TRP A 335 3.29 5.38 -13.56
C TRP A 335 4.59 5.40 -14.37
N GLY A 336 4.69 4.65 -15.47
CA GLY A 336 5.96 4.46 -16.18
C GLY A 336 7.03 3.74 -15.35
N MET A 337 6.60 3.03 -14.29
CA MET A 337 7.48 2.28 -13.37
C MET A 337 7.69 0.83 -13.78
N ALA A 338 6.81 0.30 -14.63
CA ALA A 338 6.93 -1.01 -15.24
C ALA A 338 7.74 -0.95 -16.55
N PHE A 339 8.27 -2.09 -16.98
CA PHE A 339 9.03 -2.27 -18.21
C PHE A 339 8.81 -3.68 -18.77
N ASP A 340 8.15 -3.77 -19.91
CA ASP A 340 7.89 -5.03 -20.61
C ASP A 340 8.93 -5.25 -21.73
N ILE A 341 9.57 -6.42 -21.74
CA ILE A 341 10.57 -6.83 -22.75
C ILE A 341 10.39 -8.29 -23.18
N ASN A 342 10.83 -8.62 -24.40
CA ASN A 342 10.71 -9.96 -25.01
C ASN A 342 9.27 -10.53 -24.93
N THR A 343 8.28 -9.69 -25.20
CA THR A 343 6.85 -9.93 -25.01
C THR A 343 6.33 -11.18 -25.72
N ASN A 344 6.74 -11.45 -26.96
CA ASN A 344 6.25 -12.60 -27.73
C ASN A 344 6.73 -13.94 -27.12
N ALA A 345 7.95 -13.96 -26.59
CA ALA A 345 8.52 -15.15 -25.96
C ALA A 345 8.01 -15.32 -24.51
N ASN A 346 7.52 -14.24 -23.90
CA ASN A 346 7.09 -14.19 -22.51
C ASN A 346 5.68 -13.60 -22.35
N PRO A 347 4.66 -14.14 -23.04
CA PRO A 347 3.31 -13.60 -22.97
C PRO A 347 2.75 -13.77 -21.56
N GLN A 348 1.90 -12.83 -21.15
CA GLN A 348 1.22 -12.87 -19.87
C GLN A 348 0.30 -14.10 -19.81
N GLY A 349 0.36 -14.86 -18.71
CA GLY A 349 -0.30 -16.16 -18.54
C GLY A 349 0.45 -17.34 -19.17
N GLY A 350 1.50 -17.09 -19.96
CA GLY A 350 2.37 -18.12 -20.50
C GLY A 350 3.45 -18.55 -19.52
N ILE A 351 4.10 -19.69 -19.80
CA ILE A 351 5.28 -20.14 -19.07
C ILE A 351 6.41 -19.12 -19.33
N PRO A 352 6.97 -18.45 -18.31
CA PRO A 352 8.07 -17.51 -18.48
C PRO A 352 9.32 -18.18 -19.06
N LYS A 353 9.93 -17.52 -20.06
CA LYS A 353 11.15 -17.96 -20.76
C LYS A 353 12.29 -16.95 -20.65
N MET A 354 12.14 -15.90 -19.83
CA MET A 354 13.12 -14.85 -19.64
C MET A 354 14.41 -15.46 -19.09
N ASN A 355 15.57 -15.03 -19.62
CA ASN A 355 16.85 -15.53 -19.14
C ASN A 355 17.03 -15.19 -17.65
N CYS A 356 17.24 -16.20 -16.80
CA CYS A 356 17.30 -15.97 -15.36
C CYS A 356 18.48 -15.11 -14.90
N ALA A 357 19.57 -14.99 -15.68
CA ALA A 357 20.62 -14.02 -15.37
C ALA A 357 20.15 -12.57 -15.63
N VAL A 358 19.36 -12.34 -16.69
CA VAL A 358 18.68 -11.04 -16.92
C VAL A 358 17.74 -10.71 -15.76
N VAL A 359 16.91 -11.67 -15.32
CA VAL A 359 16.01 -11.48 -14.18
C VAL A 359 16.77 -11.06 -12.92
N ARG A 360 17.87 -11.76 -12.60
CA ARG A 360 18.71 -11.42 -11.43
C ARG A 360 19.34 -10.05 -11.54
N ILE A 361 19.79 -9.64 -12.73
CA ILE A 361 20.31 -8.28 -12.95
C ILE A 361 19.22 -7.25 -12.72
N PHE A 362 18.00 -7.44 -13.25
CA PHE A 362 16.90 -6.52 -12.97
C PHE A 362 16.55 -6.46 -11.47
N ARG A 363 16.52 -7.59 -10.76
CA ARG A 363 16.38 -7.59 -9.29
C ARG A 363 17.48 -6.83 -8.58
N LYS A 364 18.73 -6.92 -9.06
CA LYS A 364 19.86 -6.15 -8.53
C LYS A 364 19.64 -4.65 -8.68
N TRP A 365 19.09 -4.24 -9.81
CA TRP A 365 18.74 -2.86 -10.13
C TRP A 365 17.37 -2.42 -9.58
N GLY A 366 16.80 -3.21 -8.68
CA GLY A 366 15.62 -2.85 -7.92
C GLY A 366 14.30 -3.05 -8.63
N PHE A 367 14.21 -4.08 -9.48
CA PHE A 367 12.96 -4.51 -10.07
C PHE A 367 12.43 -5.81 -9.44
N ALA A 368 11.12 -5.90 -9.26
CA ALA A 368 10.42 -7.16 -9.13
C ALA A 368 10.12 -7.72 -10.54
N TRP A 369 10.12 -9.05 -10.69
CA TRP A 369 9.83 -9.71 -11.96
C TRP A 369 8.48 -10.44 -11.95
N GLY A 370 7.65 -10.19 -12.96
CA GLY A 370 6.30 -10.71 -13.07
C GLY A 370 6.19 -12.22 -13.30
N GLY A 371 7.28 -12.90 -13.65
CA GLY A 371 7.25 -14.34 -13.94
C GLY A 371 6.79 -15.21 -12.75
N ASN A 372 7.00 -14.75 -11.51
CA ASN A 372 6.54 -15.45 -10.32
C ASN A 372 5.17 -14.96 -9.80
N PHE A 373 4.49 -14.06 -10.50
CA PHE A 373 3.15 -13.59 -10.10
C PHE A 373 2.13 -14.74 -10.16
N PRO A 374 0.97 -14.63 -9.46
CA PRO A 374 -0.08 -15.65 -9.53
C PRO A 374 -0.52 -15.92 -10.97
N TRP A 375 -0.68 -14.85 -11.74
CA TRP A 375 -0.79 -14.89 -13.19
C TRP A 375 0.56 -14.48 -13.78
N ALA A 376 1.38 -15.47 -14.13
CA ALA A 376 2.75 -15.25 -14.55
C ALA A 376 2.85 -14.24 -15.70
N ASP A 377 3.72 -13.25 -15.56
CA ASP A 377 3.94 -12.21 -16.56
C ASP A 377 5.45 -12.10 -16.84
N GLY A 378 5.96 -13.03 -17.65
CA GLY A 378 7.41 -13.20 -17.84
C GLY A 378 8.11 -12.02 -18.53
N MET A 379 7.36 -11.18 -19.26
CA MET A 379 7.89 -9.98 -19.91
C MET A 379 8.04 -8.81 -18.94
N HIS A 380 7.32 -8.84 -17.82
CA HIS A 380 7.08 -7.70 -16.96
C HIS A 380 8.13 -7.55 -15.86
N PHE A 381 8.69 -6.34 -15.76
CA PHE A 381 9.51 -5.89 -14.65
C PHE A 381 8.92 -4.62 -14.06
N GLU A 382 8.81 -4.51 -12.75
CA GLU A 382 8.36 -3.27 -12.10
C GLU A 382 9.38 -2.77 -11.08
N TYR A 383 9.69 -1.47 -11.13
CA TYR A 383 10.68 -0.88 -10.21
C TYR A 383 10.09 -0.76 -8.80
N VAL A 384 10.82 -1.28 -7.83
CA VAL A 384 10.43 -1.38 -6.41
C VAL A 384 11.45 -0.73 -5.48
N GLY A 385 12.37 0.07 -6.02
CA GLY A 385 13.29 0.95 -5.28
C GLY A 385 14.49 0.26 -4.62
N THR A 386 14.41 -1.03 -4.32
CA THR A 386 15.38 -1.74 -3.47
C THR A 386 16.03 -2.90 -4.20
N ARG A 387 17.34 -3.09 -4.01
CA ARG A 387 18.10 -4.24 -4.52
C ARG A 387 17.57 -5.56 -3.94
N ARG A 388 17.28 -6.56 -4.78
CA ARG A 388 16.59 -7.81 -4.39
C ARG A 388 17.21 -9.11 -4.94
N ASP A 389 18.33 -9.05 -5.66
CA ASP A 389 19.07 -10.22 -6.16
C ASP A 389 19.70 -11.08 -5.05
N GLN A 390 19.85 -10.50 -3.85
CA GLN A 390 20.46 -11.16 -2.69
C GLN A 390 19.46 -11.88 -1.77
N ARG A 391 18.16 -11.88 -2.10
CA ARG A 391 17.14 -12.55 -1.30
C ARG A 391 17.04 -14.02 -1.71
N GLY A 392 17.31 -14.94 -0.81
CA GLY A 392 17.02 -16.36 -1.01
C GLY A 392 15.51 -16.59 -1.04
N TYR A 393 14.99 -17.09 -2.16
CA TYR A 393 13.55 -17.29 -2.35
C TYR A 393 13.27 -18.52 -3.22
N PRO A 394 12.28 -19.36 -2.86
CA PRO A 394 11.89 -20.53 -3.64
C PRO A 394 11.08 -20.13 -4.88
N SER A 395 11.75 -19.50 -5.85
CA SER A 395 11.17 -19.11 -7.13
C SER A 395 10.83 -20.34 -7.98
N ILE A 396 9.69 -20.29 -8.67
CA ILE A 396 9.25 -21.35 -9.59
C ILE A 396 10.12 -21.37 -10.86
N TYR A 397 10.49 -20.19 -11.38
CA TYR A 397 11.18 -20.08 -12.67
C TYR A 397 12.63 -19.62 -12.58
N CYS A 398 12.92 -18.58 -11.80
CA CYS A 398 14.24 -17.96 -11.75
C CYS A 398 14.66 -17.68 -10.31
N PRO A 399 15.19 -18.67 -9.57
CA PRO A 399 15.69 -18.46 -8.21
C PRO A 399 16.94 -17.57 -8.22
N ASN A 400 17.11 -16.77 -7.17
CA ASN A 400 18.37 -16.06 -6.94
C ASN A 400 19.49 -17.06 -6.63
N LYS A 401 20.76 -16.67 -6.84
CA LYS A 401 21.93 -17.50 -6.50
C LYS A 401 22.31 -17.35 -5.02
N VAL A 402 21.32 -17.22 -4.16
CA VAL A 402 21.45 -17.15 -2.70
C VAL A 402 20.59 -18.26 -2.14
N SER A 403 21.12 -18.99 -1.14
CA SER A 403 20.40 -20.07 -0.48
C SER A 403 19.08 -19.55 0.10
N VAL A 404 18.02 -20.35 -0.02
CA VAL A 404 16.74 -20.05 0.62
C VAL A 404 16.93 -20.25 2.12
N PRO A 405 16.72 -19.22 2.96
CA PRO A 405 16.79 -19.39 4.40
C PRO A 405 15.75 -20.41 4.87
N THR A 406 16.09 -21.21 5.87
CA THR A 406 15.08 -22.02 6.56
C THR A 406 14.16 -21.08 7.33
N THR A 407 12.86 -21.15 7.06
CA THR A 407 11.87 -20.37 7.83
C THR A 407 11.45 -21.18 9.05
N THR A 408 11.75 -20.67 10.25
CA THR A 408 11.14 -21.19 11.47
C THR A 408 9.70 -20.70 11.52
N LEU A 409 8.73 -21.61 11.63
CA LEU A 409 7.33 -21.22 11.84
C LEU A 409 7.22 -20.49 13.18
N PRO A 410 6.44 -19.40 13.28
CA PRO A 410 6.21 -18.76 14.56
C PRO A 410 5.53 -19.75 15.51
N VAL A 411 5.81 -19.60 16.81
CA VAL A 411 5.07 -20.31 17.85
C VAL A 411 3.72 -19.63 17.99
N PHE A 412 2.65 -20.38 17.75
CA PHE A 412 1.29 -19.90 17.83
C PHE A 412 0.72 -20.14 19.24
N GLY A 413 -0.07 -19.20 19.78
CA GLY A 413 -0.80 -19.39 21.03
C GLY A 413 -0.10 -18.92 22.32
N ALA A 414 1.04 -18.22 22.23
CA ALA A 414 1.57 -17.47 23.36
C ALA A 414 1.20 -15.99 23.19
N THR A 415 0.37 -15.46 24.09
CA THR A 415 0.25 -14.02 24.28
C THR A 415 1.63 -13.53 24.73
N THR A 416 2.42 -12.98 23.81
CA THR A 416 3.61 -12.23 24.19
C THR A 416 3.15 -10.96 24.88
N THR A 417 2.97 -11.04 26.21
CA THR A 417 3.06 -9.87 27.07
C THR A 417 4.51 -9.40 26.96
N SER A 418 4.79 -8.44 26.07
CA SER A 418 6.06 -7.72 26.09
C SER A 418 6.08 -6.87 27.36
N SER A 419 6.53 -7.45 28.47
CA SER A 419 7.01 -6.66 29.60
C SER A 419 8.39 -6.11 29.21
N THR A 420 8.42 -4.85 28.81
CA THR A 420 9.66 -4.08 28.71
C THR A 420 10.22 -3.92 30.12
N THR A 421 11.05 -4.88 30.57
CA THR A 421 11.86 -4.69 31.77
C THR A 421 12.89 -3.63 31.43
N THR A 422 12.62 -2.40 31.87
CA THR A 422 13.58 -1.30 31.81
C THR A 422 14.67 -1.60 32.83
N THR A 423 15.79 -2.14 32.37
CA THR A 423 16.99 -2.24 33.19
C THR A 423 17.54 -0.84 33.39
N ILE A 424 17.23 -0.23 34.53
CA ILE A 424 17.85 1.02 34.97
C ILE A 424 19.31 0.70 35.27
N SER A 425 20.20 1.04 34.34
CA SER A 425 21.64 1.01 34.58
C SER A 425 22.02 2.30 35.31
N SER A 426 22.32 2.19 36.60
CA SER A 426 22.90 3.28 37.40
C SER A 426 24.25 3.67 36.82
N THR A 427 24.33 4.86 36.23
CA THR A 427 25.60 5.43 35.76
C THR A 427 26.22 6.21 36.90
N THR A 428 27.27 5.65 37.49
CA THR A 428 28.12 6.29 38.50
C THR A 428 28.81 7.51 37.87
N THR A 429 28.62 8.68 38.48
CA THR A 429 29.30 9.91 38.11
C THR A 429 30.78 9.83 38.49
N SER A 430 31.68 9.81 37.50
CA SER A 430 33.09 10.10 37.71
C SER A 430 33.44 11.43 37.02
N THR A 431 33.66 12.44 37.84
CA THR A 431 34.24 13.73 37.49
C THR A 431 35.66 13.51 36.97
N THR A 432 35.97 13.99 35.75
CA THR A 432 37.36 14.17 35.31
C THR A 432 37.47 15.52 34.62
N THR A 433 38.28 16.37 35.24
CA THR A 433 38.58 17.75 34.86
C THR A 433 39.38 17.79 33.56
N ALA A 434 38.93 18.56 32.57
CA ALA A 434 39.66 18.83 31.33
C ALA A 434 40.64 20.00 31.50
N PRO A 435 41.82 20.00 30.84
CA PRO A 435 42.74 21.13 30.86
C PRO A 435 42.35 22.18 29.82
N THR A 436 42.50 23.44 30.22
CA THR A 436 42.26 24.65 29.44
C THR A 436 43.35 24.86 28.38
N THR A 437 42.96 25.02 27.10
CA THR A 437 43.86 25.50 26.05
C THR A 437 43.37 26.83 25.51
N THR A 438 44.15 27.88 25.79
CA THR A 438 43.95 29.26 25.33
C THR A 438 44.34 29.37 23.86
N VAL A 439 43.47 29.90 23.00
CA VAL A 439 43.81 30.31 21.62
C VAL A 439 43.76 31.83 21.53
N ALA A 440 44.92 32.42 21.25
CA ALA A 440 45.09 33.84 20.98
C ALA A 440 44.61 34.18 19.56
N ILE A 441 43.87 35.28 19.45
CA ILE A 441 43.40 35.86 18.19
C ILE A 441 44.43 36.92 17.75
N THR A 442 45.01 36.74 16.57
CA THR A 442 45.82 37.77 15.91
C THR A 442 45.05 38.28 14.69
N SER A 443 44.66 39.56 14.76
CA SER A 443 44.10 40.36 13.68
C SER A 443 45.19 40.82 12.71
N ILE A 444 44.91 40.78 11.40
CA ILE A 444 45.62 41.60 10.41
C ILE A 444 44.61 42.15 9.38
N THR A 445 44.76 43.44 9.15
CA THR A 445 44.20 44.34 8.13
C THR A 445 44.46 43.93 6.70
#